data_AF-A0A6I1FKD6-F1
#
_entry.id   AF-A0A6I1FKD6-F1
#
_cell.length_a   1.000
_cell.length_b   1.000
_cell.length_c   1.000
_cell.angle_alpha   90.00
_cell.angle_beta   90.00
_cell.angle_gamma   90.00
#
_symmetry.space_group_name_H-M   'P 1'
#
loop_
_entity.id
_entity.type
_entity.pdbx_description
1 polymer ?
#
loop_
_entity_poly.entity_id
_entity_poly.type
_entity_poly.pdbx_seq_one_letter_code
_entity_poly.pdbx_strand_id
1 'polypeptide(L)'
;MEKFDICVHFLLGKALQRVNQVSKSKLSPYGVTPVQYALLRQLWKKDRQFSYELAERLLLDSATITGIIDRLEHNGFIERRVDPDDRRNKLVFLTEKGKSLEVLLCQKMDEMNKEVTSEFADEEIRLFKKMLFDIGISNKNTEG
;
A
#
# COMPACT_ATOMS: atom_id res chain seq x y z
N MET A 1 -3.93 35.09 8.21
CA MET A 1 -3.13 33.89 8.50
C MET A 1 -4.12 32.83 8.97
N GLU A 2 -4.26 31.71 8.26
CA GLU A 2 -5.13 30.63 8.72
C GLU A 2 -4.71 30.16 10.12
N LYS A 3 -5.68 29.74 10.93
CA LYS A 3 -5.36 29.14 12.23
C LYS A 3 -4.65 27.81 11.99
N PHE A 4 -3.67 27.49 12.83
CA PHE A 4 -2.83 26.30 12.66
C PHE A 4 -3.62 24.98 12.62
N ASP A 5 -4.73 24.91 13.36
CA ASP A 5 -5.62 23.75 13.48
C ASP A 5 -6.48 23.47 12.24
N ILE A 6 -6.57 24.42 11.30
CA ILE A 6 -7.28 24.24 10.01
C ILE A 6 -6.32 24.21 8.81
N CYS A 7 -5.01 24.34 9.03
CA CYS A 7 -4.03 24.26 7.95
C CYS A 7 -4.03 22.86 7.32
N VAL A 8 -4.03 22.82 5.99
CA VAL A 8 -4.07 21.57 5.19
C VAL A 8 -2.98 20.58 5.60
N HIS A 9 -1.76 21.04 5.86
CA HIS A 9 -0.66 20.17 6.28
C HIS A 9 -0.96 19.45 7.61
N PHE A 10 -1.46 20.20 8.60
CA PHE A 10 -1.79 19.65 9.91
C PHE A 10 -2.97 18.67 9.82
N LEU A 11 -4.05 19.05 9.13
CA LEU A 11 -5.23 18.20 8.95
C LEU A 11 -4.89 16.91 8.21
N LEU A 12 -4.12 16.98 7.10
CA LEU A 12 -3.65 15.80 6.37
C LEU A 12 -2.79 14.90 7.27
N GLY A 13 -1.87 15.48 8.06
CA GLY A 13 -1.04 14.72 8.99
C GLY A 13 -1.87 13.97 10.05
N LYS A 14 -2.87 14.63 10.65
CA LYS A 14 -3.78 14.01 11.64
C LYS A 14 -4.68 12.95 11.01
N ALA A 15 -5.23 13.20 9.83
CA ALA A 15 -6.04 12.24 9.09
C ALA A 15 -5.21 11.00 8.73
N LEU A 16 -4.02 11.18 8.17
CA LEU A 16 -3.12 10.08 7.81
C LEU A 16 -2.69 9.27 9.05
N GLN A 17 -2.41 9.94 10.18
CA GLN A 17 -2.10 9.25 11.43
C GLN A 17 -3.24 8.32 11.86
N ARG A 18 -4.49 8.80 11.84
CA ARG A 18 -5.67 7.99 12.18
C ARG A 18 -5.83 6.83 11.20
N VAL A 19 -5.78 7.07 9.90
CA VAL A 19 -5.89 6.03 8.86
C VAL A 19 -4.83 4.96 9.05
N ASN A 20 -3.58 5.34 9.34
CA ASN A 20 -2.49 4.40 9.60
C ASN A 20 -2.71 3.56 10.86
N GLN A 21 -3.24 4.15 11.93
CA GLN A 21 -3.57 3.43 13.17
C GLN A 21 -4.65 2.37 12.94
N VAL A 22 -5.74 2.73 12.27
CA VAL A 22 -6.83 1.81 11.95
C VAL A 22 -6.36 0.73 10.96
N SER A 23 -5.64 1.11 9.90
CA SER A 23 -5.07 0.13 8.95
C SER A 23 -4.16 -0.86 9.64
N LYS A 24 -3.30 -0.39 10.56
CA LYS A 24 -2.42 -1.26 11.34
C LYS A 24 -3.22 -2.23 12.22
N SER A 25 -4.25 -1.76 12.92
CA SER A 25 -5.04 -2.63 13.81
C SER A 25 -5.80 -3.72 13.05
N LYS A 26 -6.24 -3.44 11.81
CA LYS A 26 -6.93 -4.42 10.95
C LYS A 26 -5.98 -5.47 10.38
N LEU A 27 -4.73 -5.11 10.11
CA LEU A 27 -3.76 -5.98 9.43
C LEU A 27 -2.80 -6.72 10.38
N SER A 28 -2.48 -6.14 11.54
CA SER A 28 -1.52 -6.74 12.48
C SER A 28 -1.89 -8.13 12.99
N PRO A 29 -3.18 -8.52 13.16
CA PRO A 29 -3.55 -9.89 13.52
C PRO A 29 -3.08 -10.94 12.52
N TYR A 30 -2.79 -10.54 11.28
CA TYR A 30 -2.35 -11.41 10.19
C TYR A 30 -0.85 -11.31 9.92
N GLY A 31 -0.10 -10.59 10.77
CA GLY A 31 1.34 -10.39 10.60
C GLY A 31 1.70 -9.51 9.39
N VAL A 32 0.78 -8.66 8.94
CA VAL A 32 0.96 -7.78 7.77
C VAL A 32 0.86 -6.31 8.20
N THR A 33 1.75 -5.48 7.65
CA THR A 33 1.71 -4.02 7.79
C THR A 33 1.03 -3.38 6.56
N PRO A 34 0.53 -2.13 6.64
CA PRO A 34 -0.11 -1.47 5.50
C PRO A 34 0.75 -1.43 4.23
N VAL A 35 2.06 -1.19 4.37
CA VAL A 35 2.98 -1.16 3.21
C VAL A 35 3.23 -2.56 2.63
N GLN A 36 3.28 -3.60 3.48
CA GLN A 36 3.38 -4.99 3.03
C GLN A 36 2.08 -5.44 2.33
N TYR A 37 0.92 -5.04 2.85
CA TYR A 37 -0.36 -5.25 2.19
C TYR A 37 -0.39 -4.60 0.80
N ALA A 38 0.14 -3.38 0.64
CA ALA A 38 0.20 -2.72 -0.65
C ALA A 38 1.03 -3.53 -1.67
N LEU A 39 2.15 -4.13 -1.26
CA LEU A 39 2.95 -5.02 -2.09
C LEU A 39 2.18 -6.30 -2.45
N LEU A 40 1.58 -6.98 -1.47
CA LEU A 40 0.75 -8.16 -1.71
C LEU A 40 -0.40 -7.84 -2.68
N ARG A 41 -1.02 -6.66 -2.56
CA ARG A 41 -2.09 -6.21 -3.46
C ARG A 41 -1.61 -6.03 -4.90
N GLN A 42 -0.37 -5.58 -5.12
CA GLN A 42 0.19 -5.56 -6.48
C GLN A 42 0.40 -6.97 -7.02
N LEU A 43 0.90 -7.89 -6.20
CA LEU A 43 1.13 -9.28 -6.61
C LEU A 43 -0.17 -10.06 -6.85
N TRP A 44 -1.23 -9.84 -6.05
CA TRP A 44 -2.53 -10.47 -6.31
C TRP A 44 -3.15 -10.01 -7.63
N LYS A 45 -2.95 -8.73 -7.99
CA LYS A 45 -3.39 -8.21 -9.30
C LYS A 45 -2.59 -8.81 -10.46
N LYS A 46 -1.28 -8.98 -10.28
CA LYS A 46 -0.37 -9.58 -11.26
C LYS A 46 0.75 -10.26 -10.50
N ASP A 47 0.74 -11.59 -10.44
CA ASP A 47 1.83 -12.32 -9.81
C ASP A 47 3.08 -12.27 -10.69
N ARG A 48 4.23 -12.71 -10.15
CA ARG A 48 5.53 -12.71 -10.85
C ARG A 48 5.90 -11.31 -11.36
N GLN A 49 6.32 -10.44 -10.45
CA GLN A 49 6.79 -9.10 -10.79
C GLN A 49 8.23 -8.89 -10.33
N PHE A 50 8.96 -8.03 -11.02
CA PHE A 50 10.30 -7.68 -10.59
C PHE A 50 10.25 -6.76 -9.36
N SER A 51 11.25 -6.90 -8.48
CA SER A 51 11.35 -6.04 -7.29
C SER A 51 11.38 -4.54 -7.64
N TYR A 52 12.03 -4.16 -8.76
CA TYR A 52 12.09 -2.76 -9.19
C TYR A 52 10.73 -2.23 -9.67
N GLU A 53 9.96 -3.05 -10.40
CA GLU A 53 8.60 -2.68 -10.84
C GLU A 53 7.68 -2.48 -9.64
N LEU A 54 7.80 -3.33 -8.61
CA LEU A 54 7.06 -3.18 -7.37
C LEU A 54 7.43 -1.90 -6.63
N ALA A 55 8.72 -1.55 -6.61
CA ALA A 55 9.19 -0.30 -6.01
C ALA A 55 8.60 0.93 -6.70
N GLU A 56 8.66 0.94 -8.03
CA GLU A 56 8.12 2.02 -8.88
C GLU A 56 6.61 2.19 -8.67
N ARG A 57 5.84 1.09 -8.76
CA ARG A 57 4.37 1.11 -8.58
C ARG A 57 3.94 1.58 -7.20
N LEU A 58 4.75 1.30 -6.18
CA LEU A 58 4.47 1.68 -4.80
C LEU A 58 5.11 3.02 -4.41
N LEU A 59 5.83 3.68 -5.33
CA LEU A 59 6.58 4.91 -5.10
C LEU A 59 7.57 4.79 -3.93
N LEU A 60 8.26 3.64 -3.85
CA LEU A 60 9.24 3.31 -2.81
C LEU A 60 10.66 3.29 -3.36
N ASP A 61 11.62 3.69 -2.54
CA ASP A 61 13.03 3.51 -2.85
C ASP A 61 13.46 2.03 -2.77
N SER A 62 14.64 1.74 -3.32
CA SER A 62 15.19 0.38 -3.42
C SER A 62 15.50 -0.27 -2.07
N ALA A 63 15.90 0.51 -1.06
CA ALA A 63 16.19 -0.01 0.27
C ALA A 63 14.89 -0.41 1.00
N THR A 64 13.88 0.45 0.89
CA THR A 64 12.56 0.25 1.50
C THR A 64 11.86 -0.97 0.89
N ILE A 65 11.82 -1.09 -0.44
CA ILE A 65 11.18 -2.25 -1.09
C ILE A 65 11.89 -3.56 -0.72
N THR A 66 13.23 -3.55 -0.67
CA THR A 66 14.02 -4.74 -0.32
C THR A 66 13.68 -5.21 1.10
N GLY A 67 13.66 -4.29 2.07
CA GLY A 67 13.31 -4.63 3.45
C GLY A 67 11.85 -5.08 3.63
N ILE A 68 10.92 -4.65 2.77
CA ILE A 68 9.54 -5.15 2.76
C ILE A 68 9.48 -6.57 2.22
N ILE A 69 10.14 -6.82 1.08
CA ILE A 69 10.24 -8.13 0.45
C ILE A 69 10.88 -9.14 1.41
N ASP A 70 12.00 -8.79 2.06
CA ASP A 70 12.68 -9.68 3.00
C ASP A 70 11.76 -10.13 4.14
N ARG A 71 10.95 -9.20 4.69
CA ARG A 71 9.99 -9.51 5.76
C ARG A 71 8.82 -10.37 5.28
N LEU A 72 8.30 -10.11 4.08
CA LEU A 72 7.22 -10.92 3.49
C LEU A 72 7.70 -12.33 3.17
N GLU A 73 8.93 -12.47 2.67
CA GLU A 73 9.58 -13.75 2.38
C GLU A 73 9.83 -14.53 3.68
N HIS A 74 10.36 -13.87 4.71
CA HIS A 74 10.55 -14.46 6.04
C HIS A 74 9.23 -14.97 6.64
N ASN A 75 8.14 -14.24 6.45
CA ASN A 75 6.81 -14.66 6.90
C ASN A 75 6.16 -15.73 6.00
N GLY A 76 6.83 -16.13 4.92
CA GLY A 76 6.39 -17.16 3.98
C GLY A 76 5.23 -16.74 3.07
N PHE A 77 5.01 -15.44 2.88
CA PHE A 77 3.93 -14.93 2.01
C PHE A 77 4.37 -14.80 0.55
N ILE A 78 5.66 -14.61 0.33
CA ILE A 78 6.27 -14.51 -1.00
C ILE A 78 7.54 -15.35 -1.05
N GLU A 79 8.05 -15.56 -2.25
CA GLU A 79 9.39 -16.08 -2.49
C GLU A 79 10.07 -15.26 -3.60
N ARG A 80 11.39 -15.11 -3.50
CA ARG A 80 12.20 -14.55 -4.58
C ARG A 80 12.83 -15.66 -5.40
N ARG A 81 12.75 -15.52 -6.72
CA ARG A 81 13.49 -16.36 -7.65
C ARG A 81 14.39 -15.50 -8.52
N VAL A 82 15.56 -16.03 -8.82
CA VAL A 82 16.50 -15.38 -9.74
C VAL A 82 15.91 -15.47 -11.15
N ASP A 83 15.96 -14.36 -11.88
CA ASP A 83 15.60 -14.36 -13.29
C ASP A 83 16.62 -15.22 -14.07
N PRO A 84 16.20 -16.24 -14.83
CA PRO A 84 17.11 -17.06 -15.63
C PRO A 84 17.97 -16.24 -16.61
N ASP A 85 17.45 -15.10 -17.07
CA ASP A 85 18.07 -14.29 -18.13
C ASP A 85 18.98 -13.17 -17.58
N ASP A 86 18.72 -12.65 -16.37
CA ASP A 86 19.61 -11.71 -15.68
C ASP A 86 19.60 -11.92 -14.16
N ARG A 87 20.70 -12.49 -13.63
CA ARG A 87 20.84 -12.79 -12.20
C ARG A 87 20.79 -11.56 -11.29
N ARG A 88 20.91 -10.35 -11.85
CA ARG A 88 20.78 -9.09 -11.10
C ARG A 88 19.32 -8.77 -10.79
N ASN A 89 18.38 -9.34 -11.53
CA ASN A 89 16.95 -9.15 -11.33
C ASN A 89 16.35 -10.32 -10.53
N LYS A 90 15.63 -9.97 -9.47
CA LYS A 90 14.86 -10.93 -8.68
C LYS A 90 13.38 -10.74 -8.96
N LEU A 91 12.74 -11.83 -9.35
CA LEU A 91 11.29 -11.92 -9.48
C LEU A 91 10.71 -12.29 -8.12
N VAL A 92 9.61 -11.64 -7.77
CA VAL A 92 8.83 -11.90 -6.57
C VAL A 92 7.56 -12.66 -6.97
N PHE A 93 7.30 -13.76 -6.27
CA PHE A 93 6.14 -14.62 -6.46
C PHE A 93 5.35 -14.75 -5.17
N LEU A 94 4.03 -14.87 -5.26
CA LEU A 94 3.20 -15.28 -4.14
C LEU A 94 3.39 -16.77 -3.84
N THR A 95 3.52 -17.10 -2.55
CA THR A 95 3.34 -18.47 -2.08
C THR A 95 1.86 -18.80 -1.96
N GLU A 96 1.50 -20.07 -1.77
CA GLU A 96 0.12 -20.46 -1.47
C GLU A 96 -0.41 -19.79 -0.20
N LYS A 97 0.44 -19.61 0.81
CA LYS A 97 0.10 -18.84 2.02
C LYS A 97 -0.22 -17.39 1.67
N GLY A 98 0.59 -16.74 0.84
CA GLY A 98 0.35 -15.37 0.38
C GLY A 98 -0.93 -15.23 -0.42
N LYS A 99 -1.24 -16.18 -1.32
CA LYS A 99 -2.50 -16.20 -2.09
C LYS A 99 -3.72 -16.33 -1.19
N SER A 100 -3.67 -17.22 -0.19
CA SER A 100 -4.79 -17.47 0.72
C SER A 100 -5.26 -16.25 1.52
N LEU A 101 -4.40 -15.23 1.66
CA LEU A 101 -4.69 -14.00 2.40
C LEU A 101 -5.47 -12.95 1.61
N GLU A 102 -5.58 -13.07 0.28
CA GLU A 102 -6.12 -12.01 -0.57
C GLU A 102 -7.51 -11.54 -0.14
N VAL A 103 -8.47 -12.46 -0.14
CA VAL A 103 -9.88 -12.14 0.15
C VAL A 103 -10.01 -11.55 1.55
N LEU A 104 -9.35 -12.16 2.53
CA LEU A 104 -9.40 -11.74 3.93
C LEU A 104 -8.83 -10.34 4.13
N LEU A 105 -7.62 -10.06 3.63
CA LEU A 105 -6.98 -8.76 3.85
C LEU A 105 -7.66 -7.66 3.02
N CYS A 106 -8.18 -7.97 1.84
CA CYS A 106 -9.00 -7.02 1.07
C CYS A 106 -10.26 -6.64 1.86
N GLN A 107 -10.99 -7.62 2.41
CA GLN A 107 -12.16 -7.34 3.26
C GLN A 107 -11.80 -6.47 4.46
N LYS A 108 -10.67 -6.74 5.14
CA LYS A 108 -10.21 -5.94 6.27
C LYS A 108 -9.85 -4.51 5.91
N MET A 109 -9.34 -4.29 4.71
CA MET A 109 -9.07 -2.95 4.20
C MET A 109 -10.34 -2.24 3.73
N ASP A 110 -11.34 -2.97 3.22
CA ASP A 110 -12.66 -2.41 2.91
C ASP A 110 -13.41 -2.01 4.19
N GLU A 111 -13.34 -2.82 5.25
CA GLU A 111 -13.83 -2.46 6.59
C GLU A 111 -13.13 -1.20 7.12
N MET A 112 -11.80 -1.12 7.01
CA MET A 112 -11.04 0.07 7.39
C MET A 112 -11.51 1.31 6.63
N ASN A 113 -11.65 1.21 5.30
CA ASN A 113 -12.10 2.32 4.46
C ASN A 113 -13.48 2.82 4.91
N LYS A 114 -14.43 1.90 5.14
CA LYS A 114 -15.78 2.24 5.63
C LYS A 114 -15.73 2.90 7.01
N GLU A 115 -14.87 2.42 7.91
CA GLU A 115 -14.73 2.96 9.27
C GLU A 115 -14.18 4.39 9.27
N VAL A 116 -13.17 4.69 8.45
CA VAL A 116 -12.58 6.03 8.39
C VAL A 116 -13.41 7.02 7.59
N THR A 117 -14.34 6.54 6.76
CA THR A 117 -15.27 7.37 5.98
C THR A 117 -16.72 7.28 6.46
N SER A 118 -16.99 6.80 7.68
CA SER A 118 -18.36 6.53 8.16
C SER A 118 -19.27 7.75 8.20
N GLU A 119 -18.68 8.93 8.39
CA GLU A 119 -19.39 10.21 8.53
C GLU A 119 -19.65 10.92 7.20
N PHE A 120 -19.20 10.35 6.07
CA PHE A 120 -19.29 10.96 4.75
C PHE A 120 -20.35 10.28 3.90
N ALA A 121 -21.09 11.06 3.12
CA ALA A 121 -21.90 10.55 2.04
C ALA A 121 -21.03 10.01 0.88
N ASP A 122 -21.59 9.14 0.05
CA ASP A 122 -20.86 8.51 -1.06
C ASP A 122 -20.29 9.54 -2.05
N GLU A 123 -21.03 10.63 -2.34
CA GLU A 123 -20.55 11.73 -3.18
C GLU A 123 -19.34 12.44 -2.56
N GLU A 124 -19.35 12.67 -1.25
CA GLU A 124 -18.25 13.32 -0.52
C GLU A 124 -17.00 12.44 -0.55
N ILE A 125 -17.17 11.11 -0.38
CA ILE A 125 -16.07 10.14 -0.48
C ILE A 125 -15.45 10.17 -1.87
N ARG A 126 -16.27 10.22 -2.93
CA ARG A 126 -15.78 10.30 -4.32
C ARG A 126 -14.99 11.58 -4.55
N LEU A 127 -15.52 12.73 -4.10
CA LEU A 127 -14.84 14.02 -4.22
C LEU A 127 -13.53 14.04 -3.42
N PHE A 128 -13.54 13.54 -2.19
CA PHE A 128 -12.36 13.47 -1.33
C PHE A 128 -11.26 12.61 -1.95
N LYS A 129 -11.60 11.43 -2.50
CA LYS A 129 -10.64 10.58 -3.23
C LYS A 129 -10.04 11.29 -4.43
N LYS A 130 -10.85 12.04 -5.19
CA LYS A 130 -10.35 12.85 -6.31
C LYS A 130 -9.35 13.91 -5.83
N MET A 131 -9.69 14.67 -4.78
CA MET A 131 -8.80 15.70 -4.22
C MET A 131 -7.48 15.11 -3.72
N LEU A 132 -7.52 13.96 -3.02
CA LEU A 132 -6.31 13.26 -2.59
C LEU A 132 -5.45 12.78 -3.77
N PHE A 133 -6.08 12.27 -4.83
CA PHE A 133 -5.38 11.85 -6.05
C PHE A 133 -4.68 13.04 -6.72
N ASP A 134 -5.39 14.16 -6.87
CA ASP A 134 -4.87 15.38 -7.49
C ASP A 134 -3.66 15.94 -6.71
N ILE A 135 -3.72 15.90 -5.37
CA ILE A 135 -2.62 16.39 -4.50
C ILE A 135 -1.43 15.41 -4.47
N GLY A 136 -1.71 14.11 -4.30
CA GLY A 136 -0.68 13.12 -3.95
C GLY A 136 -0.09 12.33 -5.11
N ILE A 137 -0.78 12.25 -6.25
CA ILE A 137 -0.40 11.38 -7.38
C ILE A 137 -0.28 12.19 -8.68
N SER A 138 -1.21 13.11 -8.97
CA SER A 138 -1.29 13.81 -10.26
C SER A 138 -0.05 14.64 -10.63
N ASN A 139 0.76 15.06 -9.66
CA ASN A 139 1.95 15.89 -9.90
C ASN A 139 3.22 15.11 -10.29
N LYS A 140 3.16 13.78 -10.47
CA LYS A 140 4.32 12.97 -10.88
C LYS A 140 4.41 12.67 -12.39
N ASN A 141 3.53 13.24 -13.22
CA ASN A 141 3.50 13.00 -14.68
C ASN A 141 3.79 14.24 -15.55
N THR A 142 4.37 15.31 -14.99
CA THR A 142 4.62 16.57 -15.74
C THR A 142 6.10 16.97 -15.87
N GLU A 143 7.03 16.07 -15.56
CA GLU A 143 8.45 16.26 -15.91
C GLU A 143 8.91 15.05 -16.73
N GLY A 144 8.59 15.10 -18.02
CA GLY A 144 9.25 14.37 -19.10
C GLY A 144 9.89 15.36 -20.05
#